data_AF-S5UYF2-F1
#
_entry.id   AF-S5UYF2-F1
#
_cell.length_a   1.000
_cell.length_b   1.000
_cell.length_c   1.000
_cell.angle_alpha   90.00
_cell.angle_beta   90.00
_cell.angle_gamma   90.00
#
_symmetry.space_group_name_H-M   'P 1'
#
loop_
_entity.id
_entity.type
_entity.pdbx_description
1 polymer ?
#
loop_
_entity_poly.entity_id
_entity_poly.type
_entity_poly.pdbx_seq_one_letter_code
_entity_poly.pdbx_strand_id
1 'polypeptide(L)'
;MWGLLYEDPLTALRQPYDEDDRARAALGDRMGREVEALGRALADHPPADLKSYLTGELALLDFGASLTAVLDSAVGRRALARGVGPGRLPHAVATAAVAHYLGRILQRGAPLPWTTAERDEVVRIVTGELGGDARSVGRWALRASGWTARRFGVVKLAGRQVDRRRAHIMSGIHPQAGDILKYLVRGEMLRELIRRRVREVAADHGPVVVFAHSLGGIAAVDLLAQEELTGVRHLVTAGSQAAHLHEIGALPGLAPGRPLPAHFPRWTNVYDKRDLLGFVAEPVFPGRVRDVELSDGQPFLAAHSGYFRNPGVHELLAQILRGTV
;
A
#
# COMPACT_ATOMS: atom_id res chain seq x y z
N MET A 1 -2.25 -9.22 -7.63
CA MET A 1 -1.26 -10.25 -7.28
C MET A 1 -0.59 -9.94 -5.94
N TRP A 2 0.06 -8.77 -5.79
CA TRP A 2 0.78 -8.40 -4.56
C TRP A 2 -0.05 -8.35 -3.27
N GLY A 3 -1.34 -8.01 -3.31
CA GLY A 3 -2.20 -8.05 -2.11
C GLY A 3 -2.23 -9.43 -1.44
N LEU A 4 -2.31 -10.50 -2.23
CA LEU A 4 -2.24 -11.86 -1.70
C LEU A 4 -0.83 -12.24 -1.24
N LEU A 5 0.20 -11.65 -1.85
CA LEU A 5 1.58 -11.90 -1.45
C LEU A 5 1.91 -11.23 -0.11
N TYR A 6 1.35 -10.05 0.18
CA TYR A 6 1.53 -9.42 1.50
C TYR A 6 0.87 -10.24 2.62
N GLU A 7 -0.23 -10.93 2.33
CA GLU A 7 -0.91 -11.84 3.28
C GLU A 7 -0.24 -13.21 3.39
N ASP A 8 0.16 -13.79 2.26
CA ASP A 8 0.77 -15.12 2.17
C ASP A 8 1.98 -15.11 1.22
N PRO A 9 3.13 -14.58 1.68
CA PRO A 9 4.33 -14.40 0.87
C PRO A 9 4.85 -15.71 0.26
N LEU A 10 4.67 -16.81 0.99
CA LEU A 10 5.14 -18.14 0.60
C LEU A 10 4.37 -18.70 -0.61
N THR A 11 3.27 -18.08 -1.01
CA THR A 11 2.54 -18.47 -2.23
C THR A 11 3.41 -18.39 -3.48
N ALA A 12 4.37 -17.45 -3.52
CA ALA A 12 5.33 -17.35 -4.64
C ALA A 12 6.18 -18.62 -4.82
N LEU A 13 6.34 -19.42 -3.75
CA LEU A 13 7.16 -20.63 -3.71
C LEU A 13 6.35 -21.92 -3.92
N ARG A 14 5.01 -21.83 -4.02
CA ARG A 14 4.16 -23.02 -4.19
C ARG A 14 4.07 -23.42 -5.66
N GLN A 15 4.47 -24.65 -5.99
CA GLN A 15 4.26 -25.23 -7.32
C GLN A 15 2.80 -25.65 -7.54
N PRO A 16 2.28 -25.67 -8.79
CA PRO A 16 1.24 -26.61 -9.17
C PRO A 16 1.82 -28.04 -9.05
N TYR A 17 1.09 -28.93 -8.37
CA TYR A 17 1.41 -30.36 -8.36
C TYR A 17 1.38 -30.88 -9.80
N ASP A 18 2.50 -31.45 -10.26
CA ASP A 18 2.54 -32.48 -11.30
C ASP A 18 3.46 -33.60 -10.78
N GLU A 19 3.06 -34.85 -11.02
CA GLU A 19 3.61 -36.05 -10.36
C GLU A 19 4.95 -36.54 -10.92
N ASP A 20 5.46 -35.94 -11.99
CA ASP A 20 6.77 -36.27 -12.53
C ASP A 20 7.85 -35.32 -12.01
N ASP A 21 8.84 -35.82 -11.26
CA ASP A 21 10.26 -35.68 -11.66
C ASP A 21 11.32 -36.05 -10.59
N ARG A 22 12.11 -37.10 -10.86
CA ARG A 22 13.42 -37.31 -10.21
C ARG A 22 14.51 -36.39 -10.78
N ALA A 23 14.43 -36.05 -12.08
CA ALA A 23 15.42 -35.20 -12.74
C ALA A 23 15.30 -33.73 -12.30
N ARG A 24 14.07 -33.20 -12.18
CA ARG A 24 13.85 -31.86 -11.59
C ARG A 24 14.22 -31.80 -10.12
N ALA A 25 14.06 -32.88 -9.36
CA ALA A 25 14.51 -32.92 -7.97
C ALA A 25 16.04 -32.77 -7.86
N ALA A 26 16.82 -33.45 -8.70
CA ALA A 26 18.29 -33.33 -8.70
C ALA A 26 18.81 -31.97 -9.20
N LEU A 27 18.11 -31.34 -10.15
CA LEU A 27 18.43 -29.99 -10.63
C LEU A 27 18.02 -28.93 -9.59
N GLY A 28 16.86 -29.12 -8.97
CA GLY A 28 16.35 -28.33 -7.86
C GLY A 28 17.28 -28.37 -6.65
N ASP A 29 17.75 -29.54 -6.25
CA ASP A 29 18.68 -29.74 -5.13
C ASP A 29 20.00 -28.96 -5.30
N ARG A 30 20.55 -28.91 -6.52
CA ARG A 30 21.77 -28.13 -6.81
C ARG A 30 21.54 -26.62 -6.76
N MET A 31 20.55 -26.11 -7.50
CA MET A 31 20.20 -24.68 -7.46
C MET A 31 19.71 -24.24 -6.08
N GLY A 32 19.03 -25.12 -5.35
CA GLY A 32 18.49 -24.85 -4.02
C GLY A 32 19.58 -24.56 -3.01
N ARG A 33 20.63 -25.38 -2.95
CA ARG A 33 21.77 -25.13 -2.06
C ARG A 33 22.47 -23.81 -2.35
N GLU A 34 22.62 -23.47 -3.63
CA GLU A 34 23.24 -22.20 -4.05
C GLU A 34 22.37 -20.99 -3.66
N VAL A 35 21.07 -21.03 -4.00
CA VAL A 35 20.12 -19.97 -3.62
C VAL A 35 20.01 -19.82 -2.10
N GLU A 36 20.07 -20.93 -1.35
CA GLU A 36 20.08 -20.89 0.11
C GLU A 36 21.35 -20.19 0.62
N ALA A 37 22.54 -20.62 0.17
CA ALA A 37 23.80 -20.02 0.60
C ALA A 37 23.88 -18.52 0.26
N LEU A 38 23.54 -18.15 -0.98
CA LEU A 38 23.48 -16.75 -1.42
C LEU A 38 22.44 -15.96 -0.63
N GLY A 39 21.27 -16.55 -0.35
CA GLY A 39 20.22 -15.91 0.45
C GLY A 39 20.63 -15.65 1.90
N ARG A 40 21.37 -16.57 2.53
CA ARG A 40 21.92 -16.34 3.88
C ARG A 40 22.97 -15.24 3.86
N ALA A 41 23.90 -15.28 2.91
CA ALA A 41 24.90 -14.24 2.75
C ALA A 41 24.26 -12.86 2.51
N LEU A 42 23.20 -12.80 1.69
CA LEU A 42 22.46 -11.58 1.40
C LEU A 42 21.72 -11.02 2.63
N ALA A 43 21.22 -11.90 3.52
CA ALA A 43 20.55 -11.49 4.75
C ALA A 43 21.52 -10.80 5.72
N ASP A 44 22.76 -11.26 5.79
CA ASP A 44 23.80 -10.70 6.68
C ASP A 44 24.54 -9.51 6.05
N HIS A 45 24.74 -9.57 4.73
CA HIS A 45 25.61 -8.64 3.99
C HIS A 45 24.93 -8.12 2.71
N PRO A 46 23.87 -7.29 2.81
CA PRO A 46 23.20 -6.76 1.62
C PRO A 46 24.13 -5.83 0.82
N PRO A 47 24.07 -5.86 -0.53
CA PRO A 47 24.86 -4.99 -1.39
C PRO A 47 24.43 -3.52 -1.25
N ALA A 48 25.30 -2.59 -1.70
CA ALA A 48 25.05 -1.15 -1.59
C ALA A 48 23.73 -0.71 -2.24
N ASP A 49 23.42 -1.26 -3.43
CA ASP A 49 22.19 -0.96 -4.17
C ASP A 49 20.92 -1.42 -3.43
N LEU A 50 21.00 -2.50 -2.65
CA LEU A 50 19.87 -2.92 -1.81
C LEU A 50 19.78 -2.06 -0.54
N LYS A 51 20.92 -1.69 0.05
CA LYS A 51 20.99 -0.83 1.23
C LYS A 51 20.37 0.55 0.99
N SER A 52 20.43 1.09 -0.23
CA SER A 52 19.78 2.38 -0.54
C SER A 52 18.25 2.35 -0.41
N TYR A 53 17.62 1.18 -0.53
CA TYR A 53 16.18 1.00 -0.32
C TYR A 53 15.81 0.65 1.13
N LEU A 54 16.78 0.24 1.94
CA LEU A 54 16.61 -0.20 3.33
C LEU A 54 17.22 0.83 4.28
N THR A 55 16.59 2.01 4.33
CA THR A 55 17.11 3.15 5.09
C THR A 55 17.02 2.91 6.60
N GLY A 56 18.19 2.75 7.24
CA GLY A 56 18.32 2.59 8.68
C GLY A 56 18.57 1.14 9.12
N GLU A 57 19.19 0.98 10.28
CA GLU A 57 19.63 -0.32 10.80
C GLU A 57 18.47 -1.30 11.00
N LEU A 58 17.34 -0.83 11.51
CA LEU A 58 16.15 -1.66 11.70
C LEU A 58 15.58 -2.19 10.37
N ALA A 59 15.62 -1.41 9.29
CA ALA A 59 15.11 -1.84 7.99
C ALA A 59 15.98 -2.97 7.42
N LEU A 60 17.31 -2.87 7.56
CA LEU A 60 18.26 -3.90 7.17
C LEU A 60 18.02 -5.20 7.97
N LEU A 61 17.90 -5.09 9.29
CA LEU A 61 17.62 -6.22 10.17
C LEU A 61 16.28 -6.91 9.85
N ASP A 62 15.20 -6.13 9.69
CA ASP A 62 13.87 -6.66 9.38
C ASP A 62 13.83 -7.34 7.98
N PHE A 63 14.58 -6.82 7.00
CA PHE A 63 14.69 -7.43 5.68
C PHE A 63 15.47 -8.75 5.74
N GLY A 64 16.66 -8.76 6.37
CA GLY A 64 17.45 -9.98 6.55
C GLY A 64 16.67 -11.06 7.32
N ALA A 65 15.95 -10.68 8.38
CA ALA A 65 15.05 -11.58 9.10
C ALA A 65 13.91 -12.11 8.22
N SER A 66 13.37 -11.30 7.31
CA SER A 66 12.32 -11.72 6.37
C SER A 66 12.82 -12.72 5.34
N LEU A 67 14.02 -12.50 4.78
CA LEU A 67 14.65 -13.44 3.86
C LEU A 67 14.94 -14.78 4.54
N THR A 68 15.55 -14.75 5.72
CA THR A 68 15.81 -15.92 6.57
C THR A 68 14.51 -16.67 6.90
N ALA A 69 13.45 -15.98 7.32
CA ALA A 69 12.16 -16.60 7.63
C ALA A 69 11.53 -17.31 6.41
N VAL A 70 11.70 -16.75 5.20
CA VAL A 70 11.24 -17.38 3.96
C VAL A 70 12.01 -18.66 3.68
N LEU A 71 13.35 -18.63 3.76
CA LEU A 71 14.21 -19.79 3.54
C LEU A 71 13.93 -20.90 4.57
N ASP A 72 13.76 -20.54 5.85
CA ASP A 72 13.48 -21.46 6.96
C ASP A 72 12.02 -21.95 7.04
N SER A 73 11.13 -21.43 6.20
CA SER A 73 9.77 -21.94 6.17
C SER A 73 9.73 -23.37 5.60
N ALA A 74 8.74 -24.16 6.02
CA ALA A 74 8.54 -25.50 5.44
C ALA A 74 8.31 -25.47 3.91
N VAL A 75 7.72 -24.37 3.41
CA VAL A 75 7.52 -24.13 1.97
C VAL A 75 8.85 -23.76 1.31
N GLY A 76 9.64 -22.89 1.94
CA GLY A 76 10.98 -22.49 1.51
C GLY A 76 11.92 -23.68 1.38
N ARG A 77 12.10 -24.47 2.45
CA ARG A 77 12.91 -25.69 2.41
C ARG A 77 12.47 -26.67 1.31
N ARG A 78 11.17 -26.81 1.08
CA ARG A 78 10.65 -27.65 0.00
C ARG A 78 10.98 -27.09 -1.39
N ALA A 79 10.84 -25.78 -1.56
CA ALA A 79 11.17 -25.07 -2.80
C ALA A 79 12.68 -25.13 -3.11
N LEU A 80 13.54 -25.03 -2.09
CA LEU A 80 14.97 -25.22 -2.22
C LEU A 80 15.28 -26.67 -2.63
N ALA A 81 14.72 -27.66 -1.94
CA ALA A 81 14.99 -29.07 -2.24
C ALA A 81 14.46 -29.56 -3.61
N ARG A 82 13.32 -29.03 -4.07
CA ARG A 82 12.63 -29.53 -5.28
C ARG A 82 12.62 -28.55 -6.45
N GLY A 83 13.17 -27.36 -6.25
CA GLY A 83 13.00 -26.22 -7.15
C GLY A 83 11.56 -25.72 -7.19
N VAL A 84 11.33 -24.67 -8.00
CA VAL A 84 10.00 -24.15 -8.33
C VAL A 84 9.81 -24.04 -9.84
N GLY A 85 10.56 -24.83 -10.61
CA GLY A 85 10.64 -24.79 -12.08
C GLY A 85 11.93 -24.15 -12.62
N PRO A 86 12.27 -24.37 -13.90
CA PRO A 86 13.57 -24.00 -14.47
C PRO A 86 13.86 -22.49 -14.36
N GLY A 87 14.97 -22.11 -13.71
CA GLY A 87 15.41 -20.72 -13.56
C GLY A 87 14.51 -19.83 -12.70
N ARG A 88 13.50 -20.38 -12.03
CA ARG A 88 12.47 -19.59 -11.31
C ARG A 88 12.74 -19.40 -9.82
N LEU A 89 13.60 -20.23 -9.23
CA LEU A 89 13.81 -20.27 -7.78
C LEU A 89 14.34 -18.93 -7.20
N PRO A 90 15.38 -18.29 -7.78
CA PRO A 90 15.86 -17.00 -7.28
C PRO A 90 14.77 -15.94 -7.23
N HIS A 91 14.00 -15.81 -8.31
CA HIS A 91 12.93 -14.83 -8.41
C HIS A 91 11.76 -15.10 -7.44
N ALA A 92 11.40 -16.37 -7.25
CA ALA A 92 10.34 -16.74 -6.33
C ALA A 92 10.73 -16.49 -4.87
N VAL A 93 11.98 -16.78 -4.50
CA VAL A 93 12.52 -16.46 -3.16
C VAL A 93 12.58 -14.95 -2.96
N ALA A 94 13.10 -14.19 -3.94
CA ALA A 94 13.13 -12.73 -3.90
C ALA A 94 11.73 -12.13 -3.70
N THR A 95 10.75 -12.58 -4.48
CA THR A 95 9.35 -12.13 -4.38
C THR A 95 8.77 -12.45 -3.01
N ALA A 96 8.98 -13.67 -2.50
CA ALA A 96 8.51 -14.07 -1.18
C ALA A 96 9.16 -13.24 -0.05
N ALA A 97 10.47 -12.99 -0.12
CA ALA A 97 11.20 -12.21 0.89
C ALA A 97 10.73 -10.74 0.92
N VAL A 98 10.60 -10.11 -0.25
CA VAL A 98 10.07 -8.75 -0.38
C VAL A 98 8.63 -8.66 0.09
N ALA A 99 7.78 -9.61 -0.31
CA ALA A 99 6.40 -9.64 0.13
C ALA A 99 6.26 -9.87 1.65
N HIS A 100 7.12 -10.71 2.24
CA HIS A 100 7.16 -10.95 3.68
C HIS A 100 7.59 -9.69 4.45
N TYR A 101 8.63 -9.00 3.98
CA TYR A 101 9.09 -7.73 4.54
C TYR A 101 7.99 -6.66 4.52
N LEU A 102 7.40 -6.40 3.34
CA LEU A 102 6.34 -5.39 3.19
C LEU A 102 5.05 -5.77 3.94
N GLY A 103 4.69 -7.05 3.94
CA GLY A 103 3.54 -7.56 4.69
C GLY A 103 3.68 -7.31 6.19
N ARG A 104 4.88 -7.46 6.76
CA ARG A 104 5.15 -7.15 8.18
C ARG A 104 5.02 -5.67 8.51
N ILE A 105 5.44 -4.79 7.59
CA ILE A 105 5.27 -3.34 7.75
C ILE A 105 3.78 -2.99 7.81
N LEU A 106 2.98 -3.54 6.90
CA LEU A 106 1.52 -3.36 6.90
C LEU A 106 0.87 -3.95 8.16
N GLN A 107 1.32 -5.10 8.66
CA GLN A 107 0.83 -5.69 9.91
C GLN A 107 1.06 -4.79 11.13
N ARG A 108 2.12 -3.98 11.12
CA ARG A 108 2.41 -3.00 12.16
C ARG A 108 1.63 -1.68 11.97
N GLY A 109 0.81 -1.58 10.92
CA GLY A 109 0.06 -0.36 10.59
C GLY A 109 0.91 0.76 10.01
N ALA A 110 2.15 0.47 9.59
CA ALA A 110 3.05 1.46 9.00
C ALA A 110 2.83 1.58 7.48
N PRO A 111 3.02 2.79 6.90
CA PRO A 111 2.95 2.98 5.45
C PRO A 111 4.08 2.21 4.76
N LEU A 112 3.84 1.77 3.52
CA LEU A 112 4.88 1.10 2.75
C LEU A 112 6.05 2.05 2.44
N PRO A 113 7.30 1.59 2.58
CA PRO A 113 8.47 2.41 2.31
C PRO A 113 8.75 2.57 0.82
N TRP A 114 8.08 1.80 -0.04
CA TRP A 114 8.37 1.68 -1.48
C TRP A 114 7.13 1.92 -2.35
N THR A 115 7.35 2.60 -3.47
CA THR A 115 6.42 2.67 -4.59
C THR A 115 6.40 1.31 -5.28
N THR A 116 5.45 1.11 -6.18
CA THR A 116 5.42 -0.11 -7.01
C THR A 116 6.72 -0.29 -7.80
N ALA A 117 7.28 0.79 -8.36
CA ALA A 117 8.53 0.73 -9.12
C ALA A 117 9.73 0.34 -8.25
N GLU A 118 9.89 0.98 -7.08
CA GLU A 118 10.98 0.65 -6.15
C GLU A 118 10.86 -0.78 -5.62
N ARG A 119 9.65 -1.26 -5.30
CA ARG A 119 9.43 -2.66 -4.90
C ARG A 119 9.89 -3.63 -5.99
N ASP A 120 9.47 -3.39 -7.22
CA ASP A 120 9.78 -4.28 -8.35
C ASP A 120 11.29 -4.25 -8.66
N GLU A 121 11.94 -3.10 -8.44
CA GLU A 121 13.40 -2.96 -8.53
C GLU A 121 14.13 -3.71 -7.42
N VAL A 122 13.66 -3.64 -6.17
CA VAL A 122 14.22 -4.44 -5.07
C VAL A 122 14.08 -5.93 -5.36
N VAL A 123 12.94 -6.39 -5.89
CA VAL A 123 12.79 -7.79 -6.33
C VAL A 123 13.81 -8.16 -7.39
N ARG A 124 14.07 -7.25 -8.35
CA ARG A 124 15.07 -7.46 -9.41
C ARG A 124 16.48 -7.59 -8.84
N ILE A 125 16.88 -6.69 -7.94
CA ILE A 125 18.19 -6.71 -7.27
C ILE A 125 18.37 -8.04 -6.52
N VAL A 126 17.42 -8.38 -5.64
CA VAL A 126 17.47 -9.62 -4.83
C VAL A 126 17.48 -10.86 -5.72
N THR A 127 16.74 -10.87 -6.83
CA THR A 127 16.77 -11.97 -7.80
C THR A 127 18.18 -12.18 -8.37
N GLY A 128 18.90 -11.10 -8.70
CA GLY A 128 20.27 -11.14 -9.21
C GLY A 128 21.26 -11.66 -8.18
N GLU A 129 21.18 -11.18 -6.95
CA GLU A 129 22.04 -11.63 -5.83
C GLU A 129 21.82 -13.11 -5.47
N LEU A 130 20.63 -13.66 -5.76
CA LEU A 130 20.32 -15.08 -5.61
C LEU A 130 20.73 -15.93 -6.84
N GLY A 131 21.52 -15.39 -7.77
CA GLY A 131 22.03 -16.10 -8.95
C GLY A 131 21.02 -16.23 -10.10
N GLY A 132 19.94 -15.45 -10.10
CA GLY A 132 18.94 -15.42 -11.17
C GLY A 132 19.25 -14.42 -12.29
N ASP A 133 18.82 -14.72 -13.52
CA ASP A 133 18.91 -13.75 -14.62
C ASP A 133 17.86 -12.63 -14.44
N ALA A 134 18.34 -11.47 -13.98
CA ALA A 134 17.55 -10.26 -13.78
C ALA A 134 16.84 -9.77 -15.07
N ARG A 135 17.31 -10.15 -16.28
CA ARG A 135 16.70 -9.75 -17.57
C ARG A 135 15.46 -10.59 -17.94
N SER A 136 15.25 -11.72 -17.27
CA SER A 136 14.07 -12.58 -17.47
C SER A 136 12.80 -12.05 -16.77
N VAL A 137 12.94 -11.05 -15.90
CA VAL A 137 11.88 -10.45 -15.08
C VAL A 137 10.81 -9.76 -15.95
N GLY A 138 11.20 -9.07 -17.04
CA GLY A 138 10.22 -8.44 -17.94
C GLY A 138 9.27 -9.40 -18.67
N ARG A 139 9.66 -10.67 -18.85
CA ARG A 139 8.85 -11.70 -19.54
C ARG A 139 7.77 -12.34 -18.65
N TRP A 140 7.89 -12.29 -17.31
CA TRP A 140 6.87 -12.88 -16.43
C TRP A 140 5.66 -11.95 -16.25
N ALA A 141 5.85 -10.63 -16.22
CA ALA A 141 4.75 -9.66 -16.07
C ALA A 141 3.69 -9.86 -17.17
N LEU A 142 4.15 -10.22 -18.37
CA LEU A 142 3.32 -10.53 -19.53
C LEU A 142 2.68 -11.95 -19.49
N ARG A 143 3.23 -12.92 -18.75
CA ARG A 143 2.73 -14.32 -18.72
C ARG A 143 1.96 -14.69 -17.45
N ALA A 144 2.12 -13.95 -16.36
CA ALA A 144 1.33 -14.12 -15.14
C ALA A 144 -0.14 -13.69 -15.30
N SER A 145 -0.49 -12.93 -16.34
CA SER A 145 -1.88 -12.48 -16.59
C SER A 145 -2.83 -13.63 -16.94
N GLY A 146 -2.39 -14.63 -17.73
CA GLY A 146 -3.26 -15.70 -18.25
C GLY A 146 -3.48 -16.90 -17.32
N TRP A 147 -2.48 -17.27 -16.51
CA TRP A 147 -2.54 -18.51 -15.69
C TRP A 147 -3.13 -18.28 -14.30
N THR A 148 -2.91 -17.08 -13.76
CA THR A 148 -3.42 -16.57 -12.47
C THR A 148 -4.96 -16.60 -12.50
N ALA A 149 -5.60 -16.02 -13.53
CA ALA A 149 -7.07 -15.94 -13.65
C ALA A 149 -7.82 -17.29 -13.50
N ARG A 150 -7.23 -18.40 -13.95
CA ARG A 150 -7.86 -19.73 -13.91
C ARG A 150 -7.81 -20.42 -12.54
N ARG A 151 -6.88 -20.05 -11.64
CA ARG A 151 -6.75 -20.67 -10.30
C ARG A 151 -7.45 -19.85 -9.21
N PHE A 152 -7.61 -18.54 -9.40
CA PHE A 152 -8.26 -17.65 -8.41
C PHE A 152 -9.79 -17.73 -8.41
N GLY A 153 -10.42 -18.39 -9.38
CA GLY A 153 -11.85 -18.72 -9.32
C GLY A 153 -12.19 -19.78 -8.26
N VAL A 154 -11.21 -20.57 -7.79
CA VAL A 154 -11.45 -21.79 -6.98
C VAL A 154 -10.97 -21.66 -5.52
N VAL A 155 -10.18 -20.64 -5.16
CA VAL A 155 -9.67 -20.44 -3.77
C VAL A 155 -10.72 -19.79 -2.83
N LYS A 156 -12.02 -19.95 -3.12
CA LYS A 156 -13.10 -19.46 -2.24
C LYS A 156 -13.51 -20.42 -1.11
N LEU A 157 -12.95 -21.64 -1.02
CA LEU A 157 -13.31 -22.61 0.03
C LEU A 157 -12.07 -23.18 0.74
N ALA A 158 -11.64 -22.52 1.82
CA ALA A 158 -10.88 -23.17 2.90
C ALA A 158 -11.08 -22.39 4.20
N GLY A 159 -12.03 -22.84 5.03
CA GLY A 159 -12.53 -22.18 6.24
C GLY A 159 -11.50 -21.88 7.35
N ARG A 160 -10.21 -22.21 7.19
CA ARG A 160 -9.12 -21.83 8.12
C ARG A 160 -8.27 -20.65 7.65
N GLN A 161 -8.33 -20.28 6.37
CA GLN A 161 -7.72 -19.03 5.88
C GLN A 161 -8.60 -17.81 6.18
N VAL A 162 -9.91 -18.01 6.40
CA VAL A 162 -10.85 -16.93 6.70
C VAL A 162 -10.57 -16.30 8.07
N ASP A 163 -10.20 -17.08 9.09
CA ASP A 163 -9.89 -16.53 10.42
C ASP A 163 -8.59 -15.71 10.44
N ARG A 164 -7.54 -16.17 9.74
CA ARG A 164 -6.29 -15.40 9.59
C ARG A 164 -6.50 -14.14 8.76
N ARG A 165 -7.28 -14.22 7.68
CA ARG A 165 -7.65 -13.04 6.87
C ARG A 165 -8.47 -12.04 7.67
N ARG A 166 -9.43 -12.51 8.47
CA ARG A 166 -10.25 -11.66 9.35
C ARG A 166 -9.40 -10.99 10.43
N ALA A 167 -8.58 -11.75 11.15
CA ALA A 167 -7.70 -11.19 12.18
C ALA A 167 -6.71 -10.18 11.61
N HIS A 168 -6.17 -10.42 10.41
CA HIS A 168 -5.20 -9.53 9.74
C HIS A 168 -5.84 -8.23 9.20
N ILE A 169 -7.00 -8.35 8.55
CA ILE A 169 -7.79 -7.18 8.10
C ILE A 169 -8.24 -6.37 9.33
N MET A 170 -8.72 -7.03 10.37
CA MET A 170 -9.15 -6.37 11.59
C MET A 170 -7.97 -5.76 12.35
N SER A 171 -6.79 -6.39 12.44
CA SER A 171 -5.65 -5.82 13.16
C SER A 171 -5.09 -4.55 12.51
N GLY A 172 -5.12 -4.46 11.18
CA GLY A 172 -4.67 -3.26 10.45
C GLY A 172 -5.71 -2.14 10.43
N ILE A 173 -7.00 -2.48 10.36
CA ILE A 173 -8.11 -1.50 10.25
C ILE A 173 -8.62 -1.05 11.62
N HIS A 174 -8.54 -1.88 12.66
CA HIS A 174 -9.14 -1.61 13.98
C HIS A 174 -8.63 -0.32 14.65
N PRO A 175 -7.33 0.02 14.62
CA PRO A 175 -6.88 1.31 15.15
C PRO A 175 -7.50 2.50 14.40
N GLN A 176 -7.51 2.44 13.07
CA GLN A 176 -8.01 3.51 12.19
C GLN A 176 -9.53 3.68 12.32
N ALA A 177 -10.27 2.57 12.38
CA ALA A 177 -11.71 2.59 12.63
C ALA A 177 -12.03 3.18 14.02
N GLY A 178 -11.24 2.83 15.04
CA GLY A 178 -11.36 3.41 16.38
C GLY A 178 -11.12 4.92 16.40
N ASP A 179 -10.13 5.42 15.66
CA ASP A 179 -9.84 6.85 15.54
C ASP A 179 -10.96 7.61 14.82
N ILE A 180 -11.55 7.01 13.77
CA ILE A 180 -12.74 7.57 13.10
C ILE A 180 -13.90 7.65 14.09
N LEU A 181 -14.24 6.58 14.80
CA LEU A 181 -15.32 6.59 15.80
C LEU A 181 -15.07 7.63 16.89
N LYS A 182 -13.83 7.72 17.38
CA LYS A 182 -13.43 8.74 18.37
C LYS A 182 -13.59 10.15 17.80
N TYR A 183 -13.22 10.37 16.55
CA TYR A 183 -13.40 11.65 15.87
C TYR A 183 -14.88 12.00 15.73
N LEU A 184 -15.73 11.06 15.30
CA LEU A 184 -17.17 11.31 15.13
C LEU A 184 -17.85 11.74 16.43
N VAL A 185 -17.35 11.26 17.59
CA VAL A 185 -17.89 11.63 18.91
C VAL A 185 -17.16 12.83 19.54
N ARG A 186 -15.86 13.00 19.29
CA ARG A 186 -14.96 13.95 20.01
C ARG A 186 -14.01 14.69 19.07
N GLY A 187 -14.46 15.04 17.87
CA GLY A 187 -13.63 15.59 16.80
C GLY A 187 -13.15 17.03 17.00
N GLU A 188 -13.72 17.76 17.96
CA GLU A 188 -13.45 19.19 18.13
C GLU A 188 -11.97 19.48 18.38
N MET A 189 -11.28 18.64 19.16
CA MET A 189 -9.85 18.83 19.42
C MET A 189 -9.01 18.76 18.14
N LEU A 190 -9.36 17.88 17.21
CA LEU A 190 -8.66 17.77 15.93
C LEU A 190 -8.99 18.95 15.01
N ARG A 191 -10.26 19.39 14.99
CA ARG A 191 -10.69 20.57 14.23
C ARG A 191 -10.01 21.84 14.74
N GLU A 192 -9.92 22.03 16.05
CA GLU A 192 -9.20 23.15 16.66
C GLU A 192 -7.70 23.11 16.31
N LEU A 193 -7.07 21.94 16.31
CA LEU A 193 -5.68 21.81 15.88
C LEU A 193 -5.50 22.26 14.42
N ILE A 194 -6.38 21.84 13.51
CA ILE A 194 -6.34 22.24 12.10
C ILE A 194 -6.55 23.75 11.97
N ARG A 195 -7.59 24.29 12.64
CA ARG A 195 -7.92 25.71 12.67
C ARG A 195 -6.74 26.56 13.11
N ARG A 196 -6.15 26.24 14.26
CA ARG A 196 -4.98 26.93 14.79
C ARG A 196 -3.82 26.87 13.79
N ARG A 197 -3.51 25.69 13.27
CA ARG A 197 -2.37 25.52 12.38
C ARG A 197 -2.53 26.30 11.07
N VAL A 198 -3.73 26.31 10.49
CA VAL A 198 -4.03 27.12 9.30
C VAL A 198 -3.85 28.60 9.60
N ARG A 199 -4.39 29.11 10.72
CA ARG A 199 -4.27 30.53 11.09
C ARG A 199 -2.82 30.95 11.28
N GLU A 200 -2.03 30.15 11.98
CA GLU A 200 -0.59 30.39 12.16
C GLU A 200 0.14 30.49 10.83
N VAL A 201 0.03 29.46 9.98
CA VAL A 201 0.75 29.41 8.70
C VAL A 201 0.27 30.51 7.75
N ALA A 202 -1.03 30.78 7.72
CA ALA A 202 -1.60 31.81 6.84
C ALA A 202 -1.26 33.24 7.27
N ALA A 203 -1.02 33.48 8.56
CA ALA A 203 -0.55 34.78 9.04
C ALA A 203 0.85 35.12 8.48
N ASP A 204 1.73 34.11 8.38
CA ASP A 204 3.10 34.29 7.92
C ASP A 204 3.26 34.19 6.40
N HIS A 205 2.41 33.38 5.74
CA HIS A 205 2.61 32.99 4.33
C HIS A 205 1.41 33.29 3.41
N GLY A 206 0.33 33.86 3.94
CA GLY A 206 -0.93 34.08 3.20
C GLY A 206 -1.75 32.80 2.99
N PRO A 207 -2.79 32.82 2.15
CA PRO A 207 -3.73 31.70 2.00
C PRO A 207 -3.06 30.37 1.60
N VAL A 208 -3.36 29.32 2.35
CA VAL A 208 -2.74 27.99 2.23
C VAL A 208 -3.59 27.00 1.45
N VAL A 209 -2.93 25.98 0.91
CA VAL A 209 -3.56 24.75 0.43
C VAL A 209 -3.49 23.70 1.53
N VAL A 210 -4.64 23.14 1.91
CA VAL A 210 -4.70 22.07 2.92
C VAL A 210 -4.69 20.73 2.18
N PHE A 211 -3.63 19.94 2.35
CA PHE A 211 -3.59 18.55 1.92
C PHE A 211 -3.96 17.63 3.09
N ALA A 212 -5.02 16.85 2.96
CA ALA A 212 -5.63 16.10 4.04
C ALA A 212 -5.89 14.64 3.65
N HIS A 213 -5.24 13.71 4.34
CA HIS A 213 -5.30 12.28 4.05
C HIS A 213 -6.24 11.55 5.01
N SER A 214 -7.06 10.62 4.51
CA SER A 214 -7.90 9.72 5.31
C SER A 214 -8.75 10.48 6.36
N LEU A 215 -8.58 10.19 7.66
CA LEU A 215 -9.23 10.89 8.77
C LEU A 215 -8.98 12.40 8.77
N GLY A 216 -7.79 12.85 8.36
CA GLY A 216 -7.51 14.27 8.20
C GLY A 216 -8.43 14.93 7.18
N GLY A 217 -8.79 14.20 6.12
CA GLY A 217 -9.76 14.64 5.11
C GLY A 217 -11.17 14.79 5.68
N ILE A 218 -11.61 13.83 6.51
CA ILE A 218 -12.88 13.94 7.24
C ILE A 218 -12.86 15.22 8.10
N ALA A 219 -11.80 15.39 8.89
CA ALA A 219 -11.70 16.52 9.82
C ALA A 219 -11.65 17.88 9.12
N ALA A 220 -10.94 17.97 7.99
CA ALA A 220 -10.85 19.19 7.21
C ALA A 220 -12.18 19.54 6.54
N VAL A 221 -12.85 18.58 5.90
CA VAL A 221 -14.18 18.82 5.29
C VAL A 221 -15.19 19.21 6.36
N ASP A 222 -15.21 18.49 7.49
CA ASP A 222 -16.13 18.77 8.60
C ASP A 222 -15.96 20.18 9.17
N LEU A 223 -14.71 20.62 9.36
CA LEU A 223 -14.38 21.97 9.82
C LEU A 223 -14.81 23.04 8.81
N LEU A 224 -14.41 22.88 7.55
CA LEU A 224 -14.66 23.86 6.49
C LEU A 224 -16.14 23.94 6.08
N ALA A 225 -16.95 22.93 6.43
CA ALA A 225 -18.39 22.96 6.26
C ALA A 225 -19.12 23.70 7.40
N GLN A 226 -18.52 23.82 8.58
CA GLN A 226 -19.10 24.51 9.73
C GLN A 226 -18.79 26.00 9.74
N GLU A 227 -17.60 26.38 9.26
CA GLU A 227 -17.16 27.76 9.31
C GLU A 227 -16.27 28.15 8.13
N GLU A 228 -16.28 29.44 7.82
CA GLU A 228 -15.36 30.03 6.88
C GLU A 228 -13.99 30.21 7.53
N LEU A 229 -13.00 29.46 7.03
CA LEU A 229 -11.61 29.58 7.44
C LEU A 229 -10.82 30.31 6.34
N THR A 230 -10.82 31.64 6.40
CA THR A 230 -10.26 32.55 5.37
C THR A 230 -8.80 32.28 4.99
N GLY A 231 -8.03 31.61 5.85
CA GLY A 231 -6.67 31.17 5.55
C GLY A 231 -6.58 30.01 4.55
N VAL A 232 -7.68 29.34 4.17
CA VAL A 232 -7.68 28.20 3.24
C VAL A 232 -8.18 28.63 1.87
N ARG A 233 -7.32 28.55 0.84
CA ARG A 233 -7.74 28.81 -0.55
C ARG A 233 -8.20 27.55 -1.30
N HIS A 234 -7.71 26.38 -0.91
CA HIS A 234 -7.98 25.11 -1.59
C HIS A 234 -7.82 23.94 -0.62
N LEU A 235 -8.78 23.01 -0.65
CA LEU A 235 -8.71 21.73 0.05
C LEU A 235 -8.36 20.61 -0.95
N VAL A 236 -7.33 19.83 -0.65
CA VAL A 236 -6.99 18.62 -1.38
C VAL A 236 -7.14 17.43 -0.43
N THR A 237 -8.10 16.56 -0.68
CA THR A 237 -8.24 15.31 0.09
C THR A 237 -7.59 14.15 -0.65
N ALA A 238 -7.09 13.16 0.07
CA ALA A 238 -6.60 11.90 -0.51
C ALA A 238 -7.09 10.71 0.32
N GLY A 239 -7.72 9.74 -0.34
CA GLY A 239 -8.26 8.54 0.33
C GLY A 239 -9.24 8.88 1.46
N SER A 240 -10.09 9.90 1.29
CA SER A 240 -10.97 10.38 2.36
C SER A 240 -12.36 9.75 2.30
N GLN A 241 -12.97 9.58 3.47
CA GLN A 241 -14.32 9.07 3.67
C GLN A 241 -15.37 10.19 3.84
N ALA A 242 -14.97 11.46 3.75
CA ALA A 242 -15.82 12.61 4.10
C ALA A 242 -17.16 12.63 3.33
N ALA A 243 -17.12 12.42 2.00
CA ALA A 243 -18.32 12.40 1.17
C ALA A 243 -19.26 11.25 1.55
N HIS A 244 -18.72 10.05 1.74
CA HIS A 244 -19.51 8.90 2.18
C HIS A 244 -20.15 9.12 3.55
N LEU A 245 -19.40 9.67 4.51
CA LEU A 245 -19.93 10.02 5.83
C LEU A 245 -21.03 11.07 5.76
N HIS A 246 -20.95 12.03 4.84
CA HIS A 246 -22.03 12.96 4.60
C HIS A 246 -23.29 12.26 4.07
N GLU A 247 -23.15 11.39 3.06
CA GLU A 247 -24.30 10.68 2.46
C GLU A 247 -25.07 9.84 3.48
N ILE A 248 -24.36 9.14 4.37
CA ILE A 248 -24.98 8.30 5.40
C ILE A 248 -25.40 9.08 6.65
N GLY A 249 -25.22 10.40 6.67
CA GLY A 249 -25.57 11.26 7.81
C GLY A 249 -24.68 11.11 9.04
N ALA A 250 -23.45 10.64 8.86
CA ALA A 250 -22.46 10.46 9.92
C ALA A 250 -21.49 11.66 10.05
N LEU A 251 -21.39 12.55 9.06
CA LEU A 251 -20.52 13.73 9.13
C LEU A 251 -21.14 14.82 10.04
N PRO A 252 -20.56 15.14 11.22
CA PRO A 252 -21.22 15.98 12.22
C PRO A 252 -21.55 17.42 11.76
N GLY A 253 -20.64 18.01 10.99
CA GLY A 253 -20.67 19.41 10.57
C GLY A 253 -21.49 19.69 9.33
N LEU A 254 -22.00 18.66 8.65
CA LEU A 254 -22.80 18.82 7.43
C LEU A 254 -23.86 17.74 7.32
N ALA A 255 -25.09 18.10 7.68
CA ALA A 255 -26.25 17.22 7.61
C ALA A 255 -26.45 16.62 6.20
N PRO A 256 -26.90 15.36 6.08
CA PRO A 256 -27.01 14.65 4.82
C PRO A 256 -27.91 15.39 3.81
N GLY A 257 -27.50 15.41 2.54
CA GLY A 257 -28.23 16.05 1.44
C GLY A 257 -28.15 17.59 1.42
N ARG A 258 -27.45 18.21 2.37
CA ARG A 258 -27.15 19.65 2.32
C ARG A 258 -25.97 19.91 1.39
N PRO A 259 -26.05 20.92 0.51
CA PRO A 259 -24.90 21.29 -0.32
C PRO A 259 -23.78 21.86 0.55
N LEU A 260 -22.55 21.85 0.04
CA LEU A 260 -21.44 22.56 0.68
C LEU A 260 -21.78 24.06 0.81
N PRO A 261 -21.48 24.70 1.95
CA PRO A 261 -21.70 26.13 2.13
C PRO A 261 -21.03 26.98 1.06
N ALA A 262 -21.51 28.20 0.83
CA ALA A 262 -20.94 29.11 -0.16
C ALA A 262 -19.47 29.46 0.12
N HIS A 263 -19.09 29.52 1.40
CA HIS A 263 -17.73 29.80 1.84
C HIS A 263 -16.78 28.60 1.72
N PHE A 264 -17.28 27.39 1.43
CA PHE A 264 -16.43 26.21 1.34
C PHE A 264 -15.42 26.39 0.19
N PRO A 265 -14.11 26.19 0.43
CA PRO A 265 -13.07 26.48 -0.55
C PRO A 265 -13.15 25.54 -1.76
N ARG A 266 -12.37 25.83 -2.80
CA ARG A 266 -12.19 24.87 -3.91
C ARG A 266 -11.72 23.53 -3.35
N TRP A 267 -12.29 22.44 -3.86
CA TRP A 267 -11.97 21.10 -3.39
C TRP A 267 -11.54 20.18 -4.54
N THR A 268 -10.37 19.58 -4.41
CA THR A 268 -9.92 18.44 -5.22
C THR A 268 -9.86 17.20 -4.35
N ASN A 269 -10.51 16.11 -4.76
CA ASN A 269 -10.46 14.83 -4.05
C ASN A 269 -9.68 13.80 -4.87
N VAL A 270 -8.61 13.28 -4.31
CA VAL A 270 -7.78 12.24 -4.92
C VAL A 270 -8.20 10.88 -4.39
N TYR A 271 -8.43 9.93 -5.29
CA TYR A 271 -8.80 8.57 -4.93
C TYR A 271 -8.05 7.53 -5.78
N ASP A 272 -7.86 6.34 -5.23
CA ASP A 272 -7.47 5.14 -5.96
C ASP A 272 -8.63 4.13 -5.89
N LYS A 273 -9.04 3.53 -7.02
CA LYS A 273 -10.07 2.46 -7.04
C LYS A 273 -9.71 1.24 -6.18
N ARG A 274 -8.42 1.03 -5.89
CA ARG A 274 -7.92 -0.05 -5.01
C ARG A 274 -7.89 0.35 -3.53
N ASP A 275 -8.06 1.63 -3.24
CA ASP A 275 -8.28 2.13 -1.90
C ASP A 275 -9.78 2.08 -1.56
N LEU A 276 -10.20 1.04 -0.85
CA LEU A 276 -11.61 0.87 -0.45
C LEU A 276 -12.07 1.87 0.61
N LEU A 277 -11.18 2.75 1.09
CA LEU A 277 -11.48 3.85 2.00
C LEU A 277 -11.43 5.22 1.28
N GLY A 278 -11.05 5.26 0.01
CA GLY A 278 -11.05 6.46 -0.82
C GLY A 278 -12.36 6.59 -1.59
N PHE A 279 -13.26 7.43 -1.10
CA PHE A 279 -14.55 7.65 -1.73
C PHE A 279 -14.50 8.84 -2.69
N VAL A 280 -15.21 8.71 -3.81
CA VAL A 280 -15.48 9.82 -4.73
C VAL A 280 -16.41 10.84 -4.07
N ALA A 281 -16.24 12.12 -4.39
CA ALA A 281 -16.97 13.21 -3.75
C ALA A 281 -17.85 14.01 -4.73
N GLU A 282 -17.51 14.01 -6.02
CA GLU A 282 -18.21 14.77 -7.07
C GLU A 282 -19.69 14.37 -7.23
N PRO A 283 -20.07 13.07 -7.18
CA PRO A 283 -21.48 12.68 -7.20
C PRO A 283 -22.27 13.21 -5.99
N VAL A 284 -21.60 13.46 -4.86
CA VAL A 284 -22.21 13.95 -3.62
C VAL A 284 -22.32 15.48 -3.62
N PHE A 285 -21.33 16.16 -4.18
CA PHE A 285 -21.24 17.63 -4.21
C PHE A 285 -21.02 18.15 -5.64
N PRO A 286 -22.02 18.03 -6.53
CA PRO A 286 -21.87 18.32 -7.95
C PRO A 286 -21.44 19.77 -8.20
N GLY A 287 -20.41 19.94 -9.04
CA GLY A 287 -19.85 21.24 -9.40
C GLY A 287 -19.08 21.96 -8.30
N ARG A 288 -18.88 21.33 -7.13
CA ARG A 288 -18.17 21.92 -5.98
C ARG A 288 -16.86 21.21 -5.63
N VAL A 289 -16.69 19.98 -6.09
CA VAL A 289 -15.47 19.18 -5.92
C VAL A 289 -15.08 18.56 -7.26
N ARG A 290 -13.77 18.43 -7.49
CA ARG A 290 -13.19 17.71 -8.61
C ARG A 290 -12.56 16.41 -8.12
N ASP A 291 -13.07 15.28 -8.58
CA ASP A 291 -12.43 13.99 -8.31
C ASP A 291 -11.27 13.73 -9.29
N VAL A 292 -10.16 13.19 -8.79
CA VAL A 292 -8.97 12.83 -9.57
C VAL A 292 -8.54 11.42 -9.18
N GLU A 293 -8.61 10.48 -10.13
CA GLU A 293 -8.12 9.12 -9.95
C GLU A 293 -6.60 9.08 -10.11
N LEU A 294 -5.89 8.70 -9.05
CA LEU A 294 -4.46 8.44 -9.09
C LEU A 294 -4.18 7.09 -8.42
N SER A 295 -3.72 6.13 -9.21
CA SER A 295 -3.38 4.79 -8.72
C SER A 295 -1.90 4.50 -8.89
N ASP A 296 -1.31 3.85 -7.88
CA ASP A 296 0.04 3.29 -7.95
C ASP A 296 0.04 1.76 -8.16
N GLY A 297 -1.15 1.18 -8.37
CA GLY A 297 -1.34 -0.25 -8.58
C GLY A 297 -1.21 -1.11 -7.32
N GLN A 298 -0.99 -0.52 -6.15
CA GLN A 298 -0.90 -1.24 -4.88
C GLN A 298 -2.25 -1.84 -4.48
N PRO A 299 -2.25 -2.95 -3.72
CA PRO A 299 -3.48 -3.54 -3.20
C PRO A 299 -4.09 -2.68 -2.08
N PHE A 300 -5.32 -3.04 -1.68
CA PHE A 300 -6.01 -2.47 -0.52
C PHE A 300 -5.11 -2.44 0.73
N LEU A 301 -5.24 -1.40 1.56
CA LEU A 301 -4.33 -0.93 2.63
C LEU A 301 -3.05 -0.23 2.14
N ALA A 302 -2.33 -0.83 1.19
CA ALA A 302 -1.13 -0.23 0.64
C ALA A 302 -1.47 0.99 -0.23
N ALA A 303 -2.49 0.88 -1.09
CA ALA A 303 -3.02 2.01 -1.87
C ALA A 303 -3.48 3.16 -0.96
N HIS A 304 -4.14 2.84 0.16
CA HIS A 304 -4.65 3.85 1.09
C HIS A 304 -3.54 4.69 1.73
N SER A 305 -2.38 4.11 2.02
CA SER A 305 -1.24 4.84 2.60
C SER A 305 -0.26 5.38 1.54
N GLY A 306 -0.44 5.01 0.26
CA GLY A 306 0.50 5.27 -0.83
C GLY A 306 0.49 6.71 -1.37
N TYR A 307 -0.56 7.51 -1.10
CA TYR A 307 -0.72 8.84 -1.71
C TYR A 307 0.48 9.77 -1.51
N PHE A 308 1.12 9.76 -0.34
CA PHE A 308 2.28 10.62 -0.06
C PHE A 308 3.51 10.31 -0.92
N ARG A 309 3.63 9.10 -1.46
CA ARG A 309 4.76 8.68 -2.32
C ARG A 309 4.36 8.61 -3.79
N ASN A 310 3.11 8.92 -4.13
CA ASN A 310 2.63 8.91 -5.51
C ASN A 310 3.09 10.18 -6.24
N PRO A 311 3.93 10.08 -7.30
CA PRO A 311 4.41 11.25 -8.04
C PRO A 311 3.28 12.11 -8.62
N GLY A 312 2.19 11.49 -9.07
CA GLY A 312 1.04 12.20 -9.61
C GLY A 312 0.35 13.09 -8.57
N VAL A 313 0.39 12.72 -7.28
CA VAL A 313 -0.13 13.57 -6.19
C VAL A 313 0.74 14.81 -6.04
N HIS A 314 2.06 14.67 -6.08
CA HIS A 314 2.99 15.80 -6.02
C HIS A 314 2.86 16.72 -7.23
N GLU A 315 2.73 16.16 -8.43
CA GLU A 315 2.46 16.92 -9.65
C GLU A 315 1.16 17.72 -9.55
N LEU A 316 0.08 17.09 -9.09
CA LEU A 316 -1.21 17.73 -8.86
C LEU A 316 -1.10 18.88 -7.83
N LEU A 317 -0.46 18.64 -6.69
CA LEU A 317 -0.23 19.67 -5.67
C LEU A 317 0.57 20.84 -6.25
N ALA A 318 1.62 20.57 -7.02
CA ALA A 318 2.40 21.61 -7.67
C ALA A 318 1.58 22.43 -8.67
N GLN A 319 0.67 21.79 -9.43
CA GLN A 319 -0.24 22.49 -10.34
C GLN A 319 -1.24 23.38 -9.59
N ILE A 320 -1.82 22.90 -8.48
CA ILE A 320 -2.73 23.68 -7.62
C ILE A 320 -1.99 24.85 -6.97
N LEU A 321 -0.75 24.64 -6.53
CA LEU A 321 0.08 25.68 -5.96
C LEU A 321 0.34 26.81 -6.97
N ARG A 322 0.58 26.46 -8.25
CA ARG A 322 0.74 27.40 -9.37
C ARG A 322 -0.57 28.01 -9.91
N GLY A 323 -1.73 27.55 -9.46
CA GLY A 323 -3.03 28.04 -9.96
C GLY A 323 -3.39 27.55 -11.38
N THR A 324 -2.87 26.39 -11.77
CA THR A 324 -3.06 25.80 -13.12
C THR A 324 -4.16 24.72 -13.18
N VAL A 325 -4.99 24.64 -12.14
CA VAL A 325 -6.09 23.67 -11.97
C VAL A 325 -7.36 24.38 -11.54
#